data_AF-A0A962LEC8-F1
#
_entry.id   AF-A0A962LEC8-F1
#
_cell.length_a   1.000
_cell.length_b   1.000
_cell.length_c   1.000
_cell.angle_alpha   90.00
_cell.angle_beta   90.00
_cell.angle_gamma   90.00
#
_symmetry.space_group_name_H-M   'P 1'
#
loop_
_entity.id
_entity.type
_entity.pdbx_description
1 polymer ?
#
loop_
_entity_poly.entity_id
_entity_poly.type
_entity_poly.pdbx_seq_one_letter_code
_entity_poly.pdbx_strand_id
1 'polypeptide(L)'
;AADLSVTDPAYLAEILPHLILVPETEGLISMYPDWKHRVEAMNEYNHLRGEAYKRAEPKGRSLDDIWYGNDNAALTVFRNFDNAMVSKGFVGATPKTLWVMDYPMLERTYYLLVVNFNVFGSVATQAETRLYFDLMRANGENNFLHFMPPAVRTPMRDSWYRGSLAELKMSMTYEIVNEGMPVHIPYRTDDPKAEFIALVSARLKSLAGPPDVLNRCRQAPCYSAGASESQQRIEASLQGLTSRPAADPGMTFVDFMPDVAFLRVTTSAGDEGYAYTLIRNKAHTNVAFMFAESDRREREKDTLTIYPGLLGSYVNFMFQVPLERVEAFSDALHAVQNKAQFSALVDEFGLRRTNPAIWENFQWFVDYMRQTRPLEAGVYDLSRYKKVSDMVNDDEG
;
A
#
# COMPACT_ATOMS: atom_id res chain seq x y z
N ALA A 1 10.48 -8.53 23.88
CA ALA A 1 9.80 -7.48 23.11
C ALA A 1 10.45 -6.15 23.46
N ALA A 2 10.62 -5.22 22.52
CA ALA A 2 11.18 -3.88 22.81
C ALA A 2 10.09 -2.86 23.19
N ASP A 3 8.82 -3.19 22.93
CA ASP A 3 7.72 -2.29 23.22
C ASP A 3 7.44 -2.19 24.73
N LEU A 4 7.63 -1.00 25.27
CA LEU A 4 7.40 -0.72 26.69
C LEU A 4 5.96 -1.02 27.12
N SER A 5 4.96 -0.92 26.23
CA SER A 5 3.58 -1.26 26.62
C SER A 5 3.39 -2.76 26.89
N VAL A 6 4.34 -3.58 26.44
CA VAL A 6 4.35 -5.04 26.66
C VAL A 6 5.30 -5.41 27.79
N THR A 7 6.43 -4.71 27.93
CA THR A 7 7.48 -5.07 28.90
C THR A 7 7.43 -4.30 30.20
N ASP A 8 6.74 -3.16 30.26
CA ASP A 8 6.64 -2.29 31.43
C ASP A 8 5.17 -2.07 31.82
N PRO A 9 4.66 -2.82 32.82
CA PRO A 9 3.29 -2.66 33.30
C PRO A 9 2.97 -1.28 33.87
N ALA A 10 3.97 -0.56 34.41
CA ALA A 10 3.76 0.77 34.95
C ALA A 10 3.53 1.77 33.83
N TYR A 11 4.36 1.71 32.77
CA TYR A 11 4.14 2.49 31.56
C TYR A 11 2.80 2.16 30.90
N LEU A 12 2.43 0.88 30.78
CA LEU A 12 1.12 0.49 30.23
C LEU A 12 -0.04 1.11 31.03
N ALA A 13 0.03 1.06 32.36
CA ALA A 13 -0.98 1.66 33.22
C ALA A 13 -1.07 3.19 33.08
N GLU A 14 0.06 3.85 32.83
CA GLU A 14 0.15 5.29 32.60
C GLU A 14 -0.52 5.71 31.28
N ILE A 15 -0.30 4.95 30.20
CA ILE A 15 -0.87 5.28 28.88
C ILE A 15 -2.33 4.84 28.70
N LEU A 16 -2.80 3.83 29.44
CA LEU A 16 -4.10 3.19 29.24
C LEU A 16 -5.29 4.17 29.20
N PRO A 17 -5.40 5.19 30.08
CA PRO A 17 -6.49 6.17 30.05
C PRO A 17 -6.58 6.97 28.74
N HIS A 18 -5.49 7.02 27.98
CA HIS A 18 -5.36 7.80 26.75
C HIS A 18 -5.56 6.96 25.48
N LEU A 19 -5.74 5.64 25.62
CA LEU A 19 -6.00 4.70 24.52
C LEU A 19 -7.50 4.59 24.20
N ILE A 20 -8.18 5.74 24.13
CA ILE A 20 -9.64 5.81 23.95
C ILE A 20 -10.03 5.31 22.55
N LEU A 21 -10.84 4.26 22.47
CA LEU A 21 -11.45 3.78 21.22
C LEU A 21 -12.66 4.64 20.81
N VAL A 22 -13.18 4.45 19.60
CA VAL A 22 -14.46 5.07 19.17
C VAL A 22 -15.62 4.36 19.87
N PRO A 23 -16.31 4.96 20.87
CA PRO A 23 -17.61 4.48 21.33
C PRO A 23 -18.65 4.50 20.20
N GLU A 24 -19.56 3.53 20.21
CA GLU A 24 -20.78 3.54 19.38
C GLU A 24 -21.80 4.57 19.92
N THR A 25 -21.41 5.84 19.99
CA THR A 25 -22.35 6.93 20.35
C THR A 25 -22.94 7.53 19.09
N GLU A 26 -24.25 7.42 18.91
CA GLU A 26 -24.94 7.87 17.70
C GLU A 26 -25.03 9.41 17.60
N GLY A 27 -24.58 9.97 16.48
CA GLY A 27 -24.95 11.32 16.03
C GLY A 27 -23.80 12.24 15.60
N LEU A 28 -24.01 13.03 14.53
CA LEU A 28 -23.03 14.02 14.04
C LEU A 28 -22.76 15.18 15.03
N ILE A 29 -23.67 15.41 16.00
CA ILE A 29 -23.58 16.51 16.96
C ILE A 29 -22.63 16.17 18.13
N SER A 30 -22.60 14.91 18.57
CA SER A 30 -21.64 14.41 19.57
C SER A 30 -20.23 14.26 19.00
N MET A 31 -20.13 13.98 17.70
CA MET A 31 -18.87 13.75 16.98
C MET A 31 -17.83 14.88 17.12
N TYR A 32 -18.23 16.15 17.13
CA TYR A 32 -17.25 17.26 17.14
C TYR A 32 -16.56 17.46 18.51
N PRO A 33 -17.28 17.57 19.65
CA PRO A 33 -16.66 17.54 20.97
C PRO A 33 -15.83 16.27 21.21
N ASP A 34 -16.33 15.11 20.78
CA ASP A 34 -15.64 13.83 20.92
C ASP A 34 -14.34 13.80 20.11
N TRP A 35 -14.32 14.42 18.94
CA TRP A 35 -13.12 14.51 18.12
C TRP A 35 -12.00 15.31 18.78
N LYS A 36 -12.31 16.48 19.35
CA LYS A 36 -11.31 17.29 20.05
C LYS A 36 -10.70 16.51 21.22
N HIS A 37 -11.56 15.87 22.02
CA HIS A 37 -11.11 15.04 23.14
C HIS A 37 -10.21 13.88 22.70
N ARG A 38 -10.51 13.24 21.57
CA ARG A 38 -9.66 12.16 21.00
C ARG A 38 -8.28 12.66 20.57
N VAL A 39 -8.23 13.83 19.95
CA VAL A 39 -6.95 14.46 19.57
C VAL A 39 -6.14 14.80 20.81
N GLU A 40 -6.78 15.38 21.84
CA GLU A 40 -6.14 15.67 23.13
C GLU A 40 -5.62 14.39 23.80
N ALA A 41 -6.43 13.32 23.87
CA ALA A 41 -6.01 12.03 24.43
C ALA A 41 -4.86 11.39 23.63
N MET A 42 -4.90 11.47 22.29
CA MET A 42 -3.80 10.98 21.46
C MET A 42 -2.50 11.76 21.68
N ASN A 43 -2.58 13.09 21.79
CA ASN A 43 -1.38 13.91 22.04
C ASN A 43 -0.80 13.60 23.41
N GLU A 44 -1.63 13.44 24.45
CA GLU A 44 -1.17 13.02 25.77
C GLU A 44 -0.51 11.62 25.73
N TYR A 45 -1.12 10.66 25.02
CA TYR A 45 -0.49 9.36 24.76
C TYR A 45 0.89 9.51 24.08
N ASN A 46 0.98 10.36 23.05
CA ASN A 46 2.23 10.60 22.33
C ASN A 46 3.28 11.24 23.23
N HIS A 47 2.89 12.17 24.10
CA HIS A 47 3.76 12.82 25.08
C HIS A 47 4.33 11.81 26.09
N LEU A 48 3.47 11.04 26.76
CA LEU A 48 3.86 10.01 27.72
C LEU A 48 4.77 8.96 27.08
N ARG A 49 4.41 8.50 25.88
CA ARG A 49 5.24 7.60 25.06
C ARG A 49 6.60 8.22 24.77
N GLY A 50 6.63 9.49 24.37
CA GLY A 50 7.86 10.24 24.12
C GLY A 50 8.80 10.22 25.31
N GLU A 51 8.33 10.58 26.49
CA GLU A 51 9.14 10.63 27.71
C GLU A 51 9.57 9.23 28.20
N ALA A 52 8.71 8.21 28.05
CA ALA A 52 9.07 6.83 28.38
C ALA A 52 10.21 6.30 27.49
N TYR A 53 10.08 6.43 26.17
CA TYR A 53 11.09 5.94 25.23
C TYR A 53 12.38 6.78 25.25
N LYS A 54 12.29 8.07 25.55
CA LYS A 54 13.48 8.90 25.76
C LYS A 54 14.32 8.44 26.95
N ARG A 55 13.66 7.97 28.03
CA ARG A 55 14.33 7.41 29.22
C ARG A 55 14.86 6.00 28.96
N ALA A 56 14.05 5.13 28.34
CA ALA A 56 14.41 3.72 28.11
C ALA A 56 15.46 3.54 27.00
N GLU A 57 15.41 4.37 25.96
CA GLU A 57 16.22 4.25 24.75
C GLU A 57 16.94 5.58 24.42
N PRO A 58 17.84 6.09 25.29
CA PRO A 58 18.48 7.39 25.07
C PRO A 58 19.36 7.45 23.83
N LYS A 59 19.78 6.29 23.30
CA LYS A 59 20.54 6.16 22.04
C LYS A 59 19.63 6.10 20.79
N GLY A 60 18.32 6.09 20.99
CA GLY A 60 17.32 6.01 19.93
C GLY A 60 17.06 4.58 19.44
N ARG A 61 16.10 4.49 18.51
CA ARG A 61 15.65 3.23 17.92
C ARG A 61 16.75 2.48 17.20
N SER A 62 16.72 1.16 17.32
CA SER A 62 17.60 0.21 16.65
C SER A 62 16.79 -0.76 15.79
N LEU A 63 17.46 -1.49 14.89
CA LEU A 63 16.79 -2.57 14.15
C LEU A 63 16.24 -3.67 15.06
N ASP A 64 16.76 -3.80 16.28
CA ASP A 64 16.29 -4.83 17.21
C ASP A 64 14.87 -4.57 17.74
N ASP A 65 14.41 -3.33 17.63
CA ASP A 65 13.07 -2.92 18.05
C ASP A 65 11.98 -3.35 17.04
N ILE A 66 12.37 -3.78 15.83
CA ILE A 66 11.45 -4.32 14.84
C ILE A 66 11.14 -5.79 15.17
N TRP A 67 9.87 -6.03 15.50
CA TRP A 67 9.33 -7.35 15.80
C TRP A 67 9.14 -8.21 14.54
N TYR A 68 9.37 -9.52 14.67
CA TYR A 68 9.31 -10.48 13.56
C TYR A 68 8.75 -11.85 13.96
N GLY A 69 7.80 -11.88 14.91
CA GLY A 69 7.36 -13.11 15.56
C GLY A 69 6.44 -14.01 14.73
N ASN A 70 5.76 -13.48 13.70
CA ASN A 70 4.92 -14.27 12.78
C ASN A 70 4.81 -13.60 11.40
N ASP A 71 3.94 -14.16 10.55
CA ASP A 71 3.70 -13.73 9.17
C ASP A 71 2.90 -12.42 9.01
N ASN A 72 2.56 -11.73 10.11
CA ASN A 72 2.02 -10.37 10.13
C ASN A 72 3.10 -9.31 10.43
N ALA A 73 4.38 -9.69 10.49
CA ALA A 73 5.49 -8.79 10.78
C ALA A 73 5.76 -7.76 9.66
N ALA A 74 5.39 -8.06 8.43
CA ALA A 74 5.44 -7.14 7.30
C ALA A 74 4.17 -7.28 6.48
N LEU A 75 3.54 -6.15 6.19
CA LEU A 75 2.31 -6.05 5.42
C LEU A 75 2.45 -4.93 4.40
N THR A 76 1.96 -5.18 3.19
CA THR A 76 1.79 -4.17 2.15
C THR A 76 0.30 -3.92 1.95
N VAL A 77 -0.12 -2.66 2.08
CA VAL A 77 -1.50 -2.25 1.84
C VAL A 77 -1.60 -1.59 0.48
N PHE A 78 -2.37 -2.19 -0.43
CA PHE A 78 -2.75 -1.56 -1.69
C PHE A 78 -4.14 -0.94 -1.53
N ARG A 79 -4.28 0.33 -1.88
CA ARG A 79 -5.55 1.05 -1.89
C ARG A 79 -5.96 1.30 -3.34
N ASN A 80 -7.13 0.80 -3.71
CA ASN A 80 -7.69 0.87 -5.05
C ASN A 80 -9.07 1.53 -4.95
N PHE A 81 -9.12 2.84 -5.17
CA PHE A 81 -10.29 3.71 -5.01
C PHE A 81 -11.01 3.54 -3.66
N ASP A 82 -12.10 2.75 -3.65
CA ASP A 82 -13.02 2.51 -2.55
C ASP A 82 -12.81 1.14 -1.87
N ASN A 83 -11.70 0.45 -2.18
CA ASN A 83 -11.29 -0.76 -1.50
C ASN A 83 -9.81 -0.75 -1.16
N ALA A 84 -9.43 -1.63 -0.23
CA ALA A 84 -8.05 -1.89 0.11
C ALA A 84 -7.83 -3.38 0.22
N MET A 85 -6.59 -3.78 -0.02
CA MET A 85 -6.13 -5.15 0.14
C MET A 85 -4.81 -5.15 0.88
N VAL A 86 -4.64 -6.15 1.72
CA VAL A 86 -3.41 -6.38 2.47
C VAL A 86 -2.74 -7.64 1.93
N SER A 87 -1.45 -7.52 1.63
CA SER A 87 -0.59 -8.65 1.26
C SER A 87 0.52 -8.81 2.29
N LYS A 88 0.89 -10.05 2.62
CA LYS A 88 1.99 -10.35 3.54
C LYS A 88 3.34 -10.11 2.85
N GLY A 89 4.30 -9.57 3.60
CA GLY A 89 5.61 -9.18 3.09
C GLY A 89 5.62 -7.81 2.42
N PHE A 90 6.78 -7.46 1.86
CA PHE A 90 7.00 -6.19 1.17
C PHE A 90 6.86 -6.35 -0.34
N VAL A 91 5.73 -5.91 -0.89
CA VAL A 91 5.37 -6.02 -2.30
C VAL A 91 5.40 -4.65 -2.98
N GLY A 92 5.91 -4.57 -4.21
CA GLY A 92 5.91 -3.35 -5.02
C GLY A 92 7.14 -2.46 -4.79
N ALA A 93 7.14 -1.27 -5.40
CA ALA A 93 8.22 -0.30 -5.24
C ALA A 93 8.35 0.21 -3.79
N THR A 94 9.39 1.01 -3.51
CA THR A 94 9.49 1.68 -2.21
C THR A 94 8.33 2.66 -2.04
N PRO A 95 7.46 2.51 -1.01
CA PRO A 95 6.28 3.33 -0.88
C PRO A 95 6.62 4.76 -0.44
N LYS A 96 5.68 5.68 -0.65
CA LYS A 96 5.81 7.07 -0.18
C LYS A 96 5.93 7.14 1.34
N THR A 97 5.04 6.43 2.05
CA THR A 97 4.94 6.34 3.52
C THR A 97 5.16 4.90 4.01
N LEU A 98 5.68 4.74 5.22
CA LEU A 98 5.74 3.47 5.95
C LEU A 98 5.20 3.69 7.36
N TRP A 99 4.58 2.65 7.93
CA TRP A 99 4.10 2.68 9.32
C TRP A 99 4.86 1.66 10.13
N VAL A 100 5.28 2.04 11.34
CA VAL A 100 5.71 1.11 12.37
C VAL A 100 4.65 1.11 13.46
N MET A 101 4.01 -0.04 13.66
CA MET A 101 2.94 -0.20 14.65
C MET A 101 3.52 -0.73 15.96
N ASP A 102 3.27 0.00 17.06
CA ASP A 102 3.44 -0.53 18.41
C ASP A 102 2.20 -1.35 18.80
N TYR A 103 2.32 -2.10 19.89
CA TYR A 103 1.28 -3.01 20.36
C TYR A 103 -0.05 -2.29 20.65
N PRO A 104 -0.10 -1.12 21.32
CA PRO A 104 -1.34 -0.40 21.54
C PRO A 104 -2.01 0.02 20.22
N MET A 105 -1.23 0.43 19.21
CA MET A 105 -1.79 0.81 17.91
C MET A 105 -2.29 -0.40 17.13
N LEU A 106 -1.61 -1.55 17.22
CA LEU A 106 -2.08 -2.81 16.64
C LEU A 106 -3.44 -3.22 17.24
N GLU A 107 -3.54 -3.27 18.57
CA GLU A 107 -4.77 -3.61 19.29
C GLU A 107 -5.90 -2.63 18.93
N ARG A 108 -5.64 -1.32 18.98
CA ARG A 108 -6.64 -0.31 18.63
C ARG A 108 -7.11 -0.43 17.18
N THR A 109 -6.21 -0.75 16.26
CA THR A 109 -6.56 -0.98 14.85
C THR A 109 -7.45 -2.21 14.70
N TYR A 110 -7.13 -3.30 15.37
CA TYR A 110 -7.94 -4.52 15.37
C TYR A 110 -9.34 -4.28 15.94
N TYR A 111 -9.44 -3.66 17.12
CA TYR A 111 -10.74 -3.37 17.71
C TYR A 111 -11.55 -2.39 16.88
N LEU A 112 -10.93 -1.36 16.31
CA LEU A 112 -11.60 -0.37 15.49
C LEU A 112 -12.15 -0.96 14.17
N LEU A 113 -11.33 -1.73 13.47
CA LEU A 113 -11.62 -2.17 12.09
C LEU A 113 -12.22 -3.56 12.00
N VAL A 114 -12.17 -4.35 13.07
CA VAL A 114 -12.65 -5.75 13.07
C VAL A 114 -13.72 -5.98 14.13
N VAL A 115 -13.41 -5.74 15.40
CA VAL A 115 -14.34 -6.10 16.50
C VAL A 115 -15.53 -5.16 16.57
N ASN A 116 -15.28 -3.85 16.50
CA ASN A 116 -16.30 -2.81 16.65
C ASN A 116 -16.75 -2.21 15.31
N PHE A 117 -16.23 -2.72 14.18
CA PHE A 117 -16.62 -2.18 12.88
C PHE A 117 -17.98 -2.73 12.45
N ASN A 118 -18.98 -1.85 12.36
CA ASN A 118 -20.30 -2.21 11.89
C ASN A 118 -20.53 -1.77 10.44
N VAL A 119 -20.47 -2.72 9.51
CA VAL A 119 -20.74 -2.49 8.07
C VAL A 119 -22.15 -1.94 7.83
N PHE A 120 -23.11 -2.31 8.68
CA PHE A 120 -24.50 -1.83 8.62
C PHE A 120 -24.76 -0.61 9.50
N GLY A 121 -23.70 -0.06 10.12
CA GLY A 121 -23.77 1.12 10.99
C GLY A 121 -24.01 2.41 10.20
N SER A 122 -24.29 3.48 10.94
CA SER A 122 -24.57 4.80 10.34
C SER A 122 -23.35 5.37 9.59
N VAL A 123 -23.61 6.27 8.63
CA VAL A 123 -22.56 7.03 7.93
C VAL A 123 -21.67 7.80 8.92
N ALA A 124 -22.25 8.30 10.03
CA ALA A 124 -21.49 8.99 11.06
C ALA A 124 -20.47 8.05 11.74
N THR A 125 -20.88 6.84 12.10
CA THR A 125 -20.00 5.83 12.70
C THR A 125 -18.85 5.43 11.76
N GLN A 126 -19.14 5.28 10.47
CA GLN A 126 -18.11 4.99 9.46
C GLN A 126 -17.14 6.17 9.29
N ALA A 127 -17.65 7.41 9.30
CA ALA A 127 -16.82 8.62 9.25
C ALA A 127 -15.92 8.78 10.49
N GLU A 128 -16.43 8.50 11.68
CA GLU A 128 -15.65 8.52 12.92
C GLU A 128 -14.54 7.48 12.91
N THR A 129 -14.85 6.27 12.44
CA THR A 129 -13.86 5.21 12.25
C THR A 129 -12.75 5.67 11.32
N ARG A 130 -13.13 6.27 10.18
CA ARG A 130 -12.18 6.80 9.19
C ARG A 130 -11.30 7.91 9.76
N LEU A 131 -11.87 8.86 10.51
CA LEU A 131 -11.11 9.94 11.14
C LEU A 131 -10.18 9.44 12.24
N TYR A 132 -10.65 8.50 13.07
CA TYR A 132 -9.81 7.90 14.10
C TYR A 132 -8.67 7.08 13.49
N PHE A 133 -8.92 6.38 12.38
CA PHE A 133 -7.86 5.68 11.66
C PHE A 133 -6.82 6.65 11.06
N ASP A 134 -7.23 7.86 10.64
CA ASP A 134 -6.27 8.92 10.26
C ASP A 134 -5.33 9.31 11.41
N LEU A 135 -5.80 9.22 12.67
CA LEU A 135 -4.94 9.46 13.83
C LEU A 135 -3.87 8.37 13.97
N MET A 136 -4.31 7.11 13.94
CA MET A 136 -3.40 5.96 14.07
C MET A 136 -2.41 5.88 12.92
N ARG A 137 -2.85 6.15 11.69
CA ARG A 137 -1.97 6.23 10.52
C ARG A 137 -0.82 7.21 10.74
N ALA A 138 -1.13 8.44 11.13
CA ALA A 138 -0.11 9.47 11.33
C ALA A 138 0.85 9.11 12.49
N ASN A 139 0.35 8.48 13.54
CA ASN A 139 1.20 7.95 14.61
C ASN A 139 2.12 6.82 14.12
N GLY A 140 1.63 5.93 13.27
CA GLY A 140 2.45 4.90 12.64
C GLY A 140 3.55 5.47 11.74
N GLU A 141 3.24 6.53 10.99
CA GLU A 141 4.21 7.30 10.20
C GLU A 141 5.27 7.97 11.09
N ASN A 142 4.85 8.61 12.19
CA ASN A 142 5.77 9.21 13.17
C ASN A 142 6.65 8.15 13.84
N ASN A 143 6.11 6.98 14.16
CA ASN A 143 6.86 5.85 14.68
C ASN A 143 7.96 5.41 13.71
N PHE A 144 7.65 5.34 12.42
CA PHE A 144 8.63 5.06 11.38
C PHE A 144 9.74 6.13 11.34
N LEU A 145 9.40 7.42 11.46
CA LEU A 145 10.39 8.50 11.47
C LEU A 145 11.44 8.37 12.58
N HIS A 146 11.12 7.75 13.72
CA HIS A 146 12.11 7.48 14.77
C HIS A 146 13.21 6.50 14.36
N PHE A 147 12.98 5.69 13.33
CA PHE A 147 14.01 4.84 12.73
C PHE A 147 14.84 5.57 11.67
N MET A 148 14.47 6.79 11.27
CA MET A 148 15.23 7.60 10.31
C MET A 148 16.26 8.49 11.01
N PRO A 149 17.35 8.90 10.33
CA PRO A 149 18.26 9.93 10.82
C PRO A 149 17.51 11.24 11.15
N PRO A 150 17.83 11.95 12.25
CA PRO A 150 17.11 13.16 12.65
C PRO A 150 16.99 14.21 11.55
N ALA A 151 18.07 14.42 10.79
CA ALA A 151 18.15 15.42 9.74
C ALA A 151 17.15 15.23 8.59
N VAL A 152 16.61 14.02 8.38
CA VAL A 152 15.67 13.74 7.29
C VAL A 152 14.22 13.62 7.74
N ARG A 153 13.93 13.64 9.05
CA ARG A 153 12.59 13.36 9.59
C ARG A 153 11.55 14.39 9.15
N THR A 154 11.78 15.67 9.46
CA THR A 154 10.89 16.78 9.08
C THR A 154 10.73 16.89 7.57
N PRO A 155 11.83 16.96 6.77
CA PRO A 155 11.70 17.05 5.32
C PRO A 155 10.93 15.86 4.71
N MET A 156 11.13 14.65 5.25
CA MET A 156 10.40 13.47 4.80
C MET A 156 8.91 13.57 5.14
N ARG A 157 8.56 14.00 6.37
CA ARG A 157 7.18 14.19 6.79
C ARG A 157 6.47 15.25 5.94
N ASP A 158 7.11 16.39 5.72
CA ASP A 158 6.55 17.50 4.96
C ASP A 158 6.29 17.09 3.49
N SER A 159 7.13 16.22 2.94
CA SER A 159 6.91 15.65 1.59
C SER A 159 5.63 14.81 1.47
N TRP A 160 5.13 14.25 2.58
CA TRP A 160 3.90 13.46 2.63
C TRP A 160 2.64 14.32 2.68
N TYR A 161 2.76 15.54 3.18
CA TYR A 161 1.65 16.42 3.53
C TYR A 161 1.76 17.79 2.89
N ARG A 162 1.87 17.84 1.55
CA ARG A 162 2.03 19.11 0.85
C ARG A 162 0.71 19.87 0.70
N GLY A 163 0.80 21.19 0.89
CA GLY A 163 -0.30 22.14 0.73
C GLY A 163 -0.75 22.73 2.06
N SER A 164 -1.02 24.03 2.08
CA SER A 164 -1.20 24.82 3.31
C SER A 164 -2.25 24.27 4.28
N LEU A 165 -3.37 23.74 3.78
CA LEU A 165 -4.40 23.13 4.62
C LEU A 165 -3.94 21.81 5.25
N ALA A 166 -3.19 20.99 4.51
CA ALA A 166 -2.66 19.73 5.03
C ALA A 166 -1.58 20.00 6.07
N GLU A 167 -0.65 20.91 5.78
CA GLU A 167 0.41 21.36 6.69
C GLU A 167 -0.19 21.92 7.98
N LEU A 168 -1.20 22.79 7.87
CA LEU A 168 -1.90 23.35 9.01
C LEU A 168 -2.59 22.25 9.84
N LYS A 169 -3.34 21.33 9.20
CA LYS A 169 -3.95 20.19 9.91
C LYS A 169 -2.90 19.37 10.64
N MET A 170 -1.80 19.04 9.97
CA MET A 170 -0.73 18.23 10.55
C MET A 170 -0.08 18.91 11.75
N SER A 171 0.18 20.22 11.66
CA SER A 171 0.77 21.00 12.75
C SER A 171 -0.14 21.16 13.97
N MET A 172 -1.46 21.26 13.77
CA MET A 172 -2.41 21.47 14.87
C MET A 172 -2.89 20.16 15.53
N THR A 173 -2.93 19.07 14.76
CA THR A 173 -3.56 17.82 15.22
C THR A 173 -2.55 16.80 15.74
N TYR A 174 -1.29 16.88 15.31
CA TYR A 174 -0.31 15.82 15.57
C TYR A 174 0.94 16.37 16.22
N GLU A 175 1.06 16.14 17.53
CA GLU A 175 2.30 16.40 18.26
C GLU A 175 3.42 15.46 17.79
N ILE A 176 4.58 16.04 17.47
CA ILE A 176 5.81 15.28 17.25
C ILE A 176 6.60 15.29 18.54
N VAL A 177 6.89 14.10 19.05
CA VAL A 177 7.80 13.92 20.18
C VAL A 177 9.17 13.47 19.69
N ASN A 178 10.22 13.78 20.44
CA ASN A 178 11.56 13.21 20.25
C ASN A 178 12.19 13.38 18.85
N GLU A 179 11.83 14.41 18.09
CA GLU A 179 12.33 14.62 16.72
C GLU A 179 13.87 14.72 16.65
N GLY A 180 14.50 15.30 17.68
CA GLY A 180 15.95 15.43 17.78
C GLY A 180 16.70 14.23 18.39
N MET A 181 16.00 13.18 18.85
CA MET A 181 16.69 12.01 19.43
C MET A 181 17.52 11.29 18.36
N PRO A 182 18.71 10.75 18.73
CA PRO A 182 19.51 9.95 17.80
C PRO A 182 18.76 8.72 17.29
N VAL A 183 19.36 8.01 16.34
CA VAL A 183 18.93 6.67 15.91
C VAL A 183 20.13 5.74 15.97
N HIS A 184 19.93 4.53 16.47
CA HIS A 184 20.94 3.50 16.61
C HIS A 184 20.92 2.52 15.43
N ILE A 185 20.89 3.07 14.21
CA ILE A 185 21.01 2.34 12.95
C ILE A 185 22.15 2.98 12.16
N PRO A 186 23.19 2.22 11.78
CA PRO A 186 24.36 2.75 11.09
C PRO A 186 24.09 2.89 9.59
N TYR A 187 23.32 3.91 9.20
CA TYR A 187 23.06 4.25 7.80
C TYR A 187 24.35 4.54 7.03
N ARG A 188 24.41 4.08 5.78
CA ARG A 188 25.58 4.17 4.89
C ARG A 188 25.25 4.79 3.54
N THR A 189 23.98 4.99 3.22
CA THR A 189 23.54 5.60 1.96
C THR A 189 22.98 7.01 2.17
N ASP A 190 22.78 7.72 1.07
CA ASP A 190 22.04 8.98 0.99
C ASP A 190 20.52 8.79 0.92
N ASP A 191 20.05 7.55 0.73
CA ASP A 191 18.64 7.14 0.82
C ASP A 191 18.40 6.23 2.04
N PRO A 192 18.24 6.82 3.25
CA PRO A 192 18.04 6.05 4.48
C PRO A 192 16.72 5.27 4.48
N LYS A 193 15.69 5.70 3.73
CA LYS A 193 14.42 4.96 3.67
C LYS A 193 14.60 3.65 2.92
N ALA A 194 15.23 3.68 1.74
CA ALA A 194 15.52 2.46 0.99
C ALA A 194 16.48 1.54 1.75
N GLU A 195 17.49 2.09 2.43
CA GLU A 195 18.40 1.31 3.26
C GLU A 195 17.67 0.66 4.44
N PHE A 196 16.79 1.38 5.14
CA PHE A 196 15.98 0.82 6.23
C PHE A 196 15.10 -0.33 5.76
N ILE A 197 14.40 -0.18 4.63
CA ILE A 197 13.57 -1.26 4.06
C ILE A 197 14.43 -2.49 3.75
N ALA A 198 15.63 -2.31 3.19
CA ALA A 198 16.55 -3.40 2.92
C ALA A 198 17.03 -4.09 4.21
N LEU A 199 17.38 -3.31 5.24
CA LEU A 199 17.80 -3.82 6.56
C LEU A 199 16.68 -4.60 7.26
N VAL A 200 15.45 -4.07 7.25
CA VAL A 200 14.27 -4.75 7.80
C VAL A 200 13.96 -6.01 7.00
N SER A 201 14.01 -5.96 5.67
CA SER A 201 13.82 -7.15 4.82
C SER A 201 14.81 -8.26 5.18
N ALA A 202 16.08 -7.91 5.36
CA ALA A 202 17.11 -8.86 5.77
C ALA A 202 16.86 -9.46 7.16
N ARG A 203 16.36 -8.65 8.12
CA ARG A 203 15.97 -9.10 9.46
C ARG A 203 14.79 -10.08 9.41
N LEU A 204 13.76 -9.74 8.64
CA LEU A 204 12.52 -10.51 8.51
C LEU A 204 12.68 -11.81 7.72
N LYS A 205 13.71 -11.92 6.87
CA LYS A 205 13.99 -13.10 6.03
C LYS A 205 12.75 -13.47 5.21
N SER A 206 12.24 -14.71 5.35
CA SER A 206 11.07 -15.19 4.63
C SER A 206 9.78 -14.42 4.97
N LEU A 207 9.71 -13.76 6.12
CA LEU A 207 8.54 -12.95 6.51
C LEU A 207 8.43 -11.66 5.71
N ALA A 208 9.52 -11.17 5.10
CA ALA A 208 9.48 -10.05 4.16
C ALA A 208 8.91 -10.44 2.79
N GLY A 209 8.68 -11.74 2.55
CA GLY A 209 8.37 -12.28 1.23
C GLY A 209 9.62 -12.55 0.39
N PRO A 210 9.46 -13.16 -0.80
CA PRO A 210 10.55 -13.37 -1.74
C PRO A 210 11.08 -12.03 -2.28
N PRO A 211 12.31 -11.99 -2.84
CA PRO A 211 12.80 -10.82 -3.55
C PRO A 211 11.82 -10.38 -4.65
N ASP A 212 11.47 -9.10 -4.67
CA ASP A 212 10.57 -8.54 -5.67
C ASP A 212 11.33 -8.20 -6.96
N VAL A 213 11.48 -9.20 -7.82
CA VAL A 213 12.24 -9.08 -9.08
C VAL A 213 11.51 -8.26 -10.14
N LEU A 214 10.21 -8.01 -10.01
CA LEU A 214 9.42 -7.24 -10.97
C LEU A 214 9.45 -5.74 -10.66
N ASN A 215 9.45 -5.37 -9.37
CA ASN A 215 9.30 -3.98 -8.93
C ASN A 215 10.56 -3.38 -8.29
N ARG A 216 11.56 -4.20 -7.92
CA ARG A 216 12.79 -3.71 -7.27
C ARG A 216 14.07 -4.15 -7.98
N CYS A 217 13.96 -4.51 -9.26
CA CYS A 217 15.11 -4.85 -10.07
C CYS A 217 15.96 -3.60 -10.37
N ARG A 218 17.12 -3.48 -9.72
CA ARG A 218 18.04 -2.35 -9.94
C ARG A 218 18.85 -2.48 -11.24
N GLN A 219 19.12 -3.72 -11.66
CA GLN A 219 19.89 -4.05 -12.85
C GLN A 219 19.15 -5.16 -13.60
N ALA A 220 18.30 -4.76 -14.55
CA ALA A 220 17.52 -5.69 -15.34
C ALA A 220 18.42 -6.47 -16.33
N PRO A 221 18.10 -7.75 -16.62
CA PRO A 221 16.97 -8.50 -16.09
C PRO A 221 17.25 -9.17 -14.74
N CYS A 222 16.26 -9.16 -13.85
CA CYS A 222 16.26 -9.96 -12.61
C CYS A 222 15.36 -11.19 -12.76
N TYR A 223 15.63 -12.27 -12.05
CA TYR A 223 14.81 -13.49 -12.15
C TYR A 223 14.46 -14.07 -10.79
N SER A 224 13.24 -14.55 -10.64
CA SER A 224 12.82 -15.28 -9.45
C SER A 224 13.66 -16.55 -9.30
N ALA A 225 13.99 -16.91 -8.06
CA ALA A 225 14.74 -18.13 -7.78
C ALA A 225 13.96 -19.36 -8.27
N GLY A 226 14.56 -20.17 -9.15
CA GLY A 226 13.91 -21.35 -9.74
C GLY A 226 12.93 -21.07 -10.87
N ALA A 227 12.90 -19.84 -11.41
CA ALA A 227 12.05 -19.49 -12.56
C ALA A 227 12.38 -20.33 -13.81
N SER A 228 11.34 -20.86 -14.46
CA SER A 228 11.43 -21.51 -15.78
C SER A 228 11.85 -20.52 -16.86
N GLU A 229 12.29 -21.00 -18.03
CA GLU A 229 12.61 -20.12 -19.18
C GLU A 229 11.42 -19.23 -19.57
N SER A 230 10.21 -19.78 -19.57
CA SER A 230 8.98 -19.03 -19.81
C SER A 230 8.76 -17.93 -18.79
N GLN A 231 8.96 -18.23 -17.50
CA GLN A 231 8.81 -17.22 -16.44
C GLN A 231 9.88 -16.14 -16.52
N GLN A 232 11.13 -16.51 -16.79
CA GLN A 232 12.23 -15.55 -16.97
C GLN A 232 11.95 -14.59 -18.13
N ARG A 233 11.42 -15.09 -19.25
CA ARG A 233 11.01 -14.27 -20.39
C ARG A 233 9.92 -13.26 -20.02
N ILE A 234 8.92 -13.69 -19.25
CA ILE A 234 7.86 -12.80 -18.76
C ILE A 234 8.43 -11.76 -17.80
N GLU A 235 9.22 -12.17 -16.81
CA GLU A 235 9.81 -11.26 -15.82
C GLU A 235 10.68 -10.19 -16.47
N ALA A 236 11.54 -10.56 -17.42
CA ALA A 236 12.35 -9.60 -18.17
C ALA A 236 11.49 -8.60 -18.96
N SER A 237 10.39 -9.07 -19.56
CA SER A 237 9.50 -8.22 -20.37
C SER A 237 8.66 -7.26 -19.52
N LEU A 238 8.24 -7.68 -18.33
CA LEU A 238 7.36 -6.89 -17.46
C LEU A 238 8.12 -5.92 -16.55
N GLN A 239 9.41 -6.15 -16.26
CA GLN A 239 10.23 -5.28 -15.43
C GLN A 239 10.29 -3.83 -15.92
N GLY A 240 10.29 -3.61 -17.23
CA GLY A 240 10.32 -2.27 -17.82
C GLY A 240 9.07 -1.42 -17.53
N LEU A 241 7.96 -2.06 -17.15
CA LEU A 241 6.65 -1.45 -16.96
C LEU A 241 6.40 -0.93 -15.54
N THR A 242 7.29 -1.21 -14.58
CA THR A 242 7.02 -0.97 -13.15
C THR A 242 7.85 0.17 -12.57
N SER A 243 7.41 0.68 -11.41
CA SER A 243 8.25 1.50 -10.50
C SER A 243 8.82 2.79 -11.09
N ARG A 244 8.24 3.26 -12.20
CA ARG A 244 8.58 4.52 -12.88
C ARG A 244 7.34 5.42 -12.96
N PRO A 245 7.49 6.74 -12.74
CA PRO A 245 6.39 7.70 -12.86
C PRO A 245 5.74 7.69 -14.25
N ALA A 246 4.44 7.95 -14.34
CA ALA A 246 3.70 8.09 -15.60
C ALA A 246 4.25 9.21 -16.51
N ALA A 247 4.88 10.23 -15.91
CA ALA A 247 5.58 11.31 -16.62
C ALA A 247 6.84 10.85 -17.37
N ASP A 248 7.44 9.71 -16.99
CA ASP A 248 8.65 9.23 -17.63
C ASP A 248 8.38 8.82 -19.09
N PRO A 249 9.36 8.99 -20.00
CA PRO A 249 9.23 8.50 -21.37
C PRO A 249 8.87 7.00 -21.42
N GLY A 250 7.80 6.70 -22.16
CA GLY A 250 7.27 5.35 -22.31
C GLY A 250 6.37 4.86 -21.15
N MET A 251 6.04 5.70 -20.16
CA MET A 251 5.20 5.31 -19.02
C MET A 251 3.79 5.92 -19.03
N THR A 252 3.46 6.70 -20.06
CA THR A 252 2.16 7.39 -20.20
C THR A 252 0.97 6.43 -20.16
N PHE A 253 1.17 5.15 -20.51
CA PHE A 253 0.12 4.13 -20.40
C PHE A 253 -0.46 3.98 -18.98
N VAL A 254 0.33 4.27 -17.94
CA VAL A 254 -0.09 4.18 -16.53
C VAL A 254 -1.32 5.06 -16.27
N ASP A 255 -1.45 6.20 -16.96
CA ASP A 255 -2.59 7.09 -16.84
C ASP A 255 -3.92 6.46 -17.28
N PHE A 256 -3.85 5.47 -18.18
CA PHE A 256 -5.00 4.77 -18.73
C PHE A 256 -5.26 3.41 -18.05
N MET A 257 -4.32 2.93 -17.23
CA MET A 257 -4.49 1.69 -16.49
C MET A 257 -5.59 1.86 -15.43
N PRO A 258 -6.41 0.82 -15.20
CA PRO A 258 -7.35 0.84 -14.10
C PRO A 258 -6.58 0.57 -12.78
N ASP A 259 -7.27 0.66 -11.64
CA ASP A 259 -6.62 0.44 -10.35
C ASP A 259 -6.07 -0.99 -10.21
N VAL A 260 -6.85 -1.99 -10.65
CA VAL A 260 -6.44 -3.40 -10.67
C VAL A 260 -6.79 -4.07 -11.98
N ALA A 261 -5.79 -4.59 -12.68
CA ALA A 261 -5.98 -5.47 -13.82
C ALA A 261 -5.31 -6.83 -13.62
N PHE A 262 -5.95 -7.90 -14.09
CA PHE A 262 -5.32 -9.22 -14.16
C PHE A 262 -4.73 -9.46 -15.54
N LEU A 263 -3.57 -10.09 -15.58
CA LEU A 263 -2.89 -10.53 -16.78
C LEU A 263 -2.71 -12.04 -16.73
N ARG A 264 -3.27 -12.73 -17.73
CA ARG A 264 -2.98 -14.13 -18.01
C ARG A 264 -1.97 -14.20 -19.15
N VAL A 265 -0.81 -14.78 -18.89
CA VAL A 265 0.13 -15.16 -19.94
C VAL A 265 -0.08 -16.63 -20.28
N THR A 266 -0.60 -16.92 -21.47
CA THR A 266 -0.91 -18.29 -21.91
C THR A 266 0.31 -18.96 -22.53
N THR A 267 0.53 -20.24 -22.23
CA THR A 267 1.59 -21.04 -22.84
C THR A 267 1.01 -21.93 -23.95
N SER A 268 1.86 -22.42 -24.85
CA SER A 268 1.46 -23.34 -25.93
C SER A 268 1.14 -24.77 -25.45
N ALA A 269 1.30 -25.07 -24.16
CA ALA A 269 1.18 -26.41 -23.57
C ALA A 269 -0.14 -26.66 -22.82
N GLY A 270 -1.28 -26.14 -23.32
CA GLY A 270 -2.62 -26.38 -22.73
C GLY A 270 -3.07 -25.29 -21.74
N ASP A 271 -3.90 -25.65 -20.75
CA ASP A 271 -4.49 -24.74 -19.75
C ASP A 271 -3.47 -24.09 -18.77
N GLU A 272 -2.18 -24.40 -18.93
CA GLU A 272 -1.10 -23.81 -18.14
C GLU A 272 -0.82 -22.36 -18.56
N GLY A 273 -0.85 -21.46 -17.57
CA GLY A 273 -0.56 -20.05 -17.77
C GLY A 273 -0.04 -19.39 -16.49
N TYR A 274 0.55 -18.21 -16.65
CA TYR A 274 1.05 -17.40 -15.55
C TYR A 274 0.06 -16.27 -15.27
N ALA A 275 -0.29 -16.09 -13.99
CA ALA A 275 -1.15 -15.01 -13.55
C ALA A 275 -0.32 -13.87 -12.96
N TYR A 276 -0.65 -12.64 -13.32
CA TYR A 276 -0.09 -11.45 -12.71
C TYR A 276 -1.19 -10.44 -12.41
N THR A 277 -1.00 -9.65 -11.36
CA THR A 277 -1.85 -8.51 -11.04
C THR A 277 -1.09 -7.22 -11.32
N LEU A 278 -1.66 -6.35 -12.14
CA LEU A 278 -1.16 -5.02 -12.47
C LEU A 278 -1.93 -4.03 -11.61
N ILE A 279 -1.24 -3.33 -10.72
CA ILE A 279 -1.82 -2.42 -9.74
C ILE A 279 -1.30 -1.01 -10.02
N ARG A 280 -2.21 -0.08 -10.32
CA ARG A 280 -1.85 1.34 -10.49
C ARG A 280 -1.75 2.01 -9.12
N ASN A 281 -0.54 2.45 -8.77
CA ASN A 281 -0.32 3.23 -7.56
C ASN A 281 -0.65 4.70 -7.85
N LYS A 282 -1.78 5.18 -7.32
CA LYS A 282 -2.23 6.56 -7.46
C LYS A 282 -1.49 7.51 -6.51
N ALA A 283 -0.71 8.44 -7.06
CA ALA A 283 0.04 9.43 -6.29
C ALA A 283 -0.83 10.62 -5.85
N HIS A 284 -0.57 11.11 -4.65
CA HIS A 284 -1.26 12.26 -4.07
C HIS A 284 -0.30 13.21 -3.38
N THR A 285 -0.61 14.50 -3.41
CA THR A 285 0.11 15.52 -2.63
C THR A 285 0.04 15.21 -1.13
N ASN A 286 -1.12 14.75 -0.67
CA ASN A 286 -1.38 14.22 0.67
C ASN A 286 -2.66 13.36 0.71
N VAL A 287 -2.82 12.56 1.77
CA VAL A 287 -4.03 11.79 2.08
C VAL A 287 -4.70 12.26 3.38
N ALA A 288 -4.54 13.55 3.71
CA ALA A 288 -4.96 14.11 4.99
C ALA A 288 -6.47 14.33 5.11
N PHE A 289 -7.23 14.26 4.03
CA PHE A 289 -8.66 14.58 4.00
C PHE A 289 -9.47 13.45 3.39
N MET A 290 -10.70 13.28 3.91
CA MET A 290 -11.65 12.26 3.46
C MET A 290 -12.33 12.60 2.13
N PHE A 291 -12.45 13.89 1.80
CA PHE A 291 -13.16 14.37 0.60
C PHE A 291 -12.24 15.12 -0.37
N ALA A 292 -12.69 15.31 -1.61
CA ALA A 292 -11.98 16.03 -2.67
C ALA A 292 -10.59 15.45 -2.96
N GLU A 293 -10.49 14.12 -3.06
CA GLU A 293 -9.24 13.42 -3.38
C GLU A 293 -8.66 13.82 -4.74
N SER A 294 -9.54 14.10 -5.71
CA SER A 294 -9.22 14.62 -7.05
C SER A 294 -8.28 15.83 -7.01
N ASP A 295 -8.52 16.77 -6.11
CA ASP A 295 -7.77 18.02 -6.00
C ASP A 295 -6.32 17.81 -5.53
N ARG A 296 -6.03 16.59 -5.06
CA ARG A 296 -4.72 16.18 -4.54
C ARG A 296 -4.03 15.16 -5.43
N ARG A 297 -4.63 14.75 -6.55
CA ARG A 297 -4.04 13.77 -7.48
C ARG A 297 -2.82 14.34 -8.19
N GLU A 298 -1.79 13.51 -8.31
CA GLU A 298 -0.58 13.79 -9.07
C GLU A 298 -0.41 12.69 -10.11
N ARG A 299 -1.23 12.74 -11.17
CA ARG A 299 -1.30 11.67 -12.18
C ARG A 299 0.06 11.38 -12.80
N GLU A 300 0.84 12.43 -13.04
CA GLU A 300 2.19 12.36 -13.58
C GLU A 300 3.17 11.55 -12.69
N LYS A 301 2.83 11.35 -11.42
CA LYS A 301 3.61 10.56 -10.45
C LYS A 301 3.03 9.19 -10.16
N ASP A 302 1.94 8.81 -10.83
CA ASP A 302 1.42 7.45 -10.72
C ASP A 302 2.47 6.46 -11.21
N THR A 303 2.46 5.25 -10.65
CA THR A 303 3.36 4.17 -11.05
C THR A 303 2.57 2.87 -11.19
N LEU A 304 3.15 1.87 -11.84
CA LEU A 304 2.59 0.52 -11.86
C LEU A 304 3.40 -0.42 -10.96
N THR A 305 2.69 -1.22 -10.17
CA THR A 305 3.23 -2.41 -9.48
C THR A 305 2.72 -3.65 -10.21
N ILE A 306 3.59 -4.63 -10.44
CA ILE A 306 3.20 -5.95 -10.95
C ILE A 306 3.46 -7.02 -9.89
N TYR A 307 2.44 -7.80 -9.56
CA TYR A 307 2.52 -8.89 -8.61
C TYR A 307 2.43 -10.26 -9.30
N PRO A 308 3.30 -11.23 -8.99
CA PRO A 308 3.16 -12.61 -9.48
C PRO A 308 2.03 -13.32 -8.72
N GLY A 309 0.92 -13.56 -9.41
CA GLY A 309 -0.31 -14.12 -8.86
C GLY A 309 -1.48 -13.12 -8.89
N LEU A 310 -2.55 -13.49 -8.19
CA LEU A 310 -3.80 -12.74 -8.17
C LEU A 310 -4.00 -12.01 -6.85
N LEU A 311 -4.22 -10.71 -6.94
CA LEU A 311 -4.38 -9.81 -5.81
C LEU A 311 -5.58 -8.88 -6.04
N GLY A 312 -6.52 -8.92 -5.10
CA GLY A 312 -7.67 -8.03 -5.04
C GLY A 312 -8.96 -8.79 -5.31
N SER A 313 -10.07 -8.30 -4.75
CA SER A 313 -11.39 -8.92 -4.92
C SER A 313 -12.19 -8.32 -6.07
N TYR A 314 -11.85 -7.09 -6.48
CA TYR A 314 -12.56 -6.31 -7.49
C TYR A 314 -11.68 -6.08 -8.71
N VAL A 315 -11.80 -6.95 -9.71
CA VAL A 315 -11.00 -6.84 -10.94
C VAL A 315 -11.62 -5.77 -11.83
N ASN A 316 -10.84 -4.74 -12.18
CA ASN A 316 -11.33 -3.69 -13.06
C ASN A 316 -11.16 -4.03 -14.54
N PHE A 317 -10.13 -4.81 -14.90
CA PHE A 317 -9.89 -5.22 -16.28
C PHE A 317 -9.06 -6.51 -16.36
N MET A 318 -9.16 -7.25 -17.45
CA MET A 318 -8.35 -8.44 -17.71
C MET A 318 -7.65 -8.34 -19.06
N PHE A 319 -6.40 -8.80 -19.11
CA PHE A 319 -5.61 -9.00 -20.31
C PHE A 319 -5.28 -10.48 -20.47
N GLN A 320 -5.23 -10.94 -21.73
CA GLN A 320 -4.74 -12.26 -22.08
C GLN A 320 -3.69 -12.12 -23.18
N VAL A 321 -2.49 -12.63 -22.92
CA VAL A 321 -1.32 -12.45 -23.77
C VAL A 321 -0.65 -13.81 -24.00
N PRO A 322 -0.47 -14.26 -25.24
CA PRO A 322 0.37 -15.43 -25.50
C PRO A 322 1.83 -15.19 -25.09
N LEU A 323 2.51 -16.21 -24.54
CA LEU A 323 3.89 -16.11 -24.08
C LEU A 323 4.83 -15.56 -25.17
N GLU A 324 4.63 -15.95 -26.43
CA GLU A 324 5.40 -15.50 -27.57
C GLU A 324 5.17 -14.02 -27.94
N ARG A 325 4.12 -13.39 -27.40
CA ARG A 325 3.74 -11.99 -27.61
C ARG A 325 4.00 -11.10 -26.39
N VAL A 326 4.62 -11.61 -25.31
CA VAL A 326 4.78 -10.85 -24.06
C VAL A 326 5.66 -9.59 -24.24
N GLU A 327 6.70 -9.66 -25.06
CA GLU A 327 7.51 -8.49 -25.44
C GLU A 327 6.67 -7.47 -26.22
N ALA A 328 5.89 -7.94 -27.20
CA ALA A 328 5.04 -7.08 -28.00
C ALA A 328 3.97 -6.37 -27.16
N PHE A 329 3.45 -7.02 -26.12
CA PHE A 329 2.55 -6.41 -25.16
C PHE A 329 3.24 -5.29 -24.34
N SER A 330 4.46 -5.55 -23.86
CA SER A 330 5.25 -4.56 -23.12
C SER A 330 5.62 -3.35 -24.00
N ASP A 331 6.08 -3.61 -25.23
CA ASP A 331 6.38 -2.57 -26.22
C ASP A 331 5.14 -1.76 -26.58
N ALA A 332 3.98 -2.42 -26.75
CA ALA A 332 2.73 -1.74 -27.02
C ALA A 332 2.33 -0.81 -25.86
N LEU A 333 2.48 -1.24 -24.61
CA LEU A 333 2.25 -0.37 -23.44
C LEU A 333 3.19 0.83 -23.48
N HIS A 334 4.49 0.62 -23.71
CA HIS A 334 5.46 1.70 -23.81
C HIS A 334 5.16 2.71 -24.93
N ALA A 335 4.56 2.25 -26.03
CA ALA A 335 4.19 3.10 -27.17
C ALA A 335 2.90 3.92 -26.96
N VAL A 336 2.09 3.63 -25.93
CA VAL A 336 0.86 4.38 -25.66
C VAL A 336 1.20 5.81 -25.21
N GLN A 337 0.68 6.79 -25.94
CA GLN A 337 0.77 8.22 -25.63
C GLN A 337 -0.61 8.89 -25.58
N ASN A 338 -1.65 8.22 -26.08
CA ASN A 338 -3.00 8.76 -26.14
C ASN A 338 -4.08 7.67 -26.07
N LYS A 339 -5.33 8.11 -25.90
CA LYS A 339 -6.52 7.27 -25.75
C LYS A 339 -6.73 6.28 -26.92
N ALA A 340 -6.39 6.69 -28.14
CA ALA A 340 -6.57 5.86 -29.34
C ALA A 340 -5.56 4.70 -29.36
N GLN A 341 -4.29 4.99 -29.04
CA GLN A 341 -3.25 3.96 -28.93
C GLN A 341 -3.54 2.97 -27.80
N PHE A 342 -4.00 3.46 -26.63
CA PHE A 342 -4.41 2.57 -25.55
C PHE A 342 -5.61 1.69 -25.94
N SER A 343 -6.58 2.27 -26.66
CA SER A 343 -7.73 1.50 -27.16
C SER A 343 -7.31 0.40 -28.13
N ALA A 344 -6.34 0.66 -29.02
CA ALA A 344 -5.79 -0.33 -29.94
C ALA A 344 -5.05 -1.46 -29.21
N LEU A 345 -4.28 -1.14 -28.16
CA LEU A 345 -3.66 -2.13 -27.29
C LEU A 345 -4.71 -3.04 -26.64
N VAL A 346 -5.82 -2.46 -26.17
CA VAL A 346 -6.93 -3.22 -25.59
C VAL A 346 -7.67 -4.06 -26.63
N ASP A 347 -7.75 -3.62 -27.88
CA ASP A 347 -8.32 -4.42 -28.96
C ASP A 347 -7.49 -5.68 -29.25
N GLU A 348 -6.18 -5.59 -29.08
CA GLU A 348 -5.27 -6.71 -29.30
C GLU A 348 -5.17 -7.67 -28.10
N PHE A 349 -5.01 -7.14 -26.88
CA PHE A 349 -4.67 -7.94 -25.70
C PHE A 349 -5.73 -7.93 -24.60
N GLY A 350 -6.71 -7.04 -24.69
CA GLY A 350 -7.67 -6.80 -23.61
C GLY A 350 -8.96 -7.62 -23.75
N LEU A 351 -9.52 -8.00 -22.61
CA LEU A 351 -10.79 -8.71 -22.54
C LEU A 351 -11.93 -7.73 -22.25
N ARG A 352 -12.43 -7.06 -23.30
CA ARG A 352 -13.65 -6.24 -23.17
C ARG A 352 -14.83 -7.10 -22.72
N ARG A 353 -15.87 -6.48 -22.11
CA ARG A 353 -17.11 -7.19 -21.72
C ARG A 353 -17.78 -7.95 -22.89
N THR A 354 -17.54 -7.52 -24.12
CA THR A 354 -18.06 -8.12 -25.35
C THR A 354 -17.11 -9.15 -25.97
N ASN A 355 -15.91 -9.35 -25.42
CA ASN A 355 -14.97 -10.34 -25.92
C ASN A 355 -15.52 -11.74 -25.62
N PRO A 356 -15.66 -12.62 -26.63
CA PRO A 356 -16.24 -13.96 -26.43
C PRO A 356 -15.44 -14.83 -25.44
N ALA A 357 -14.14 -14.57 -25.27
CA ALA A 357 -13.26 -15.32 -24.37
C ALA A 357 -13.26 -14.78 -22.92
N ILE A 358 -14.08 -13.77 -22.57
CA ILE A 358 -14.05 -13.16 -21.23
C ILE A 358 -14.37 -14.18 -20.12
N TRP A 359 -15.38 -15.03 -20.32
CA TRP A 359 -15.82 -15.99 -19.30
C TRP A 359 -14.85 -17.14 -19.11
N GLU A 360 -14.24 -17.61 -20.20
CA GLU A 360 -13.19 -18.63 -20.14
C GLU A 360 -12.00 -18.14 -19.30
N ASN A 361 -11.51 -16.93 -19.59
CA ASN A 361 -10.39 -16.36 -18.84
C ASN A 361 -10.75 -16.00 -17.40
N PHE A 362 -11.96 -15.50 -17.16
CA PHE A 362 -12.45 -15.27 -15.81
C PHE A 362 -12.48 -16.55 -14.99
N GLN A 363 -13.02 -17.63 -15.56
CA GLN A 363 -13.05 -18.93 -14.90
C GLN A 363 -11.64 -19.48 -14.67
N TRP A 364 -10.72 -19.29 -15.62
CA TRP A 364 -9.31 -19.65 -15.44
C TRP A 364 -8.67 -18.94 -14.24
N PHE A 365 -8.91 -17.63 -14.04
CA PHE A 365 -8.39 -16.93 -12.85
C PHE A 365 -9.00 -17.47 -11.55
N VAL A 366 -10.29 -17.79 -11.53
CA VAL A 366 -10.95 -18.42 -10.36
C VAL A 366 -10.30 -19.77 -10.05
N ASP A 367 -10.07 -20.60 -11.06
CA ASP A 367 -9.47 -21.92 -10.88
C ASP A 367 -7.98 -21.83 -10.52
N TYR A 368 -7.24 -20.89 -11.10
CA TYR A 368 -5.86 -20.59 -10.72
C TYR A 368 -5.77 -20.23 -9.22
N MET A 369 -6.69 -19.40 -8.72
CA MET A 369 -6.73 -19.03 -7.31
C MET A 369 -7.07 -20.23 -6.41
N ARG A 370 -8.02 -21.08 -6.82
CA ARG A 370 -8.35 -22.33 -6.10
C ARG A 370 -7.14 -23.28 -6.03
N GLN A 371 -6.35 -23.36 -7.09
CA GLN A 371 -5.18 -24.23 -7.15
C GLN A 371 -4.00 -23.69 -6.33
N THR A 372 -3.74 -22.38 -6.42
CA THR A 372 -2.53 -21.78 -5.82
C THR A 372 -2.75 -21.28 -4.39
N ARG A 373 -3.98 -20.91 -4.02
CA ARG A 373 -4.35 -20.33 -2.73
C ARG A 373 -5.76 -20.75 -2.27
N PRO A 374 -5.99 -22.05 -2.02
CA PRO A 374 -7.33 -22.59 -1.76
C PRO A 374 -8.03 -21.98 -0.54
N LEU A 375 -7.28 -21.51 0.48
CA LEU A 375 -7.85 -20.90 1.69
C LEU A 375 -8.38 -19.47 1.46
N GLU A 376 -7.82 -18.76 0.48
CA GLU A 376 -8.22 -17.40 0.10
C GLU A 376 -9.15 -17.41 -1.12
N ALA A 377 -9.36 -18.57 -1.74
CA ALA A 377 -10.10 -18.70 -2.98
C ALA A 377 -11.59 -18.40 -2.79
N GLY A 378 -12.07 -17.37 -3.50
CA GLY A 378 -13.47 -17.02 -3.67
C GLY A 378 -13.80 -16.80 -5.14
N VAL A 379 -14.93 -16.15 -5.41
CA VAL A 379 -15.26 -15.65 -6.76
C VAL A 379 -14.98 -14.15 -6.78
N TYR A 380 -14.21 -13.70 -7.78
CA TYR A 380 -13.93 -12.28 -7.97
C TYR A 380 -15.19 -11.50 -8.34
N ASP A 381 -15.30 -10.26 -7.87
CA ASP A 381 -16.42 -9.38 -8.19
C ASP A 381 -16.11 -8.54 -9.45
N LEU A 382 -16.93 -8.73 -10.48
CA LEU A 382 -16.88 -7.98 -11.74
C LEU A 382 -17.80 -6.74 -11.76
N SER A 383 -18.44 -6.39 -10.65
CA SER A 383 -19.28 -5.19 -10.51
C SER A 383 -18.52 -3.91 -10.89
N ARG A 384 -17.21 -3.88 -10.64
CA ARG A 384 -16.30 -2.77 -10.95
C ARG A 384 -15.48 -2.96 -12.24
N TYR A 385 -15.88 -3.88 -13.13
CA TYR A 385 -15.19 -4.12 -14.40
C TYR A 385 -15.38 -2.93 -15.36
N LYS A 386 -14.31 -2.21 -15.70
CA LYS A 386 -14.40 -0.94 -16.46
C LYS A 386 -14.67 -1.18 -17.94
N LYS A 387 -15.37 -0.22 -18.57
CA LYS A 387 -15.33 -0.07 -20.03
C LYS A 387 -14.07 0.70 -20.40
N VAL A 388 -13.55 0.47 -21.60
CA VAL A 388 -12.34 1.17 -22.09
C VAL A 388 -12.56 2.69 -22.12
N SER A 389 -13.77 3.15 -22.45
CA SER A 389 -14.15 4.56 -22.37
C SER A 389 -13.93 5.17 -21.00
N ASP A 390 -14.18 4.40 -19.94
CA ASP A 390 -14.12 4.86 -18.55
C ASP A 390 -12.66 4.85 -18.05
N MET A 391 -11.82 4.00 -18.64
CA MET A 391 -10.38 3.95 -18.37
C MET A 391 -9.65 5.14 -19.01
N VAL A 392 -10.05 5.52 -20.23
CA VAL A 392 -9.39 6.61 -20.97
C VAL A 392 -9.93 8.00 -20.65
N ASN A 393 -11.07 8.10 -19.99
CA ASN A 393 -11.71 9.36 -19.58
C ASN A 393 -11.84 9.45 -18.06
N ASP A 394 -10.90 8.85 -17.33
CA ASP A 394 -10.92 8.81 -15.87
C ASP A 394 -10.73 10.23 -15.31
N ASP A 395 -11.80 11.04 -15.33
CA ASP A 395 -11.87 12.41 -14.84
C ASP A 395 -12.36 12.44 -13.37
N GLU A 396 -12.82 11.31 -12.82
CA GLU A 396 -13.46 11.21 -11.50
C GLU A 396 -12.71 10.31 -10.48
N GLY A 397 -11.37 10.39 -10.43
CA GLY A 397 -10.57 10.00 -9.25
C GLY A 397 -9.60 8.83 -9.42
#